data_AF-A0AB34HVG6-F1
#
_entry.id   AF-A0AB34HVG6-F1
#
_cell.length_a   1.000
_cell.length_b   1.000
_cell.length_c   1.000
_cell.angle_alpha   90.00
_cell.angle_beta   90.00
_cell.angle_gamma   90.00
#
_symmetry.space_group_name_H-M   'P 1'
#
loop_
_entity.id
_entity.type
_entity.pdbx_description
1 polymer ?
#
loop_
_entity_poly.entity_id
_entity_poly.type
_entity_poly.pdbx_seq_one_letter_code
_entity_poly.pdbx_strand_id
1 'polypeptide(L)'
;MSEQRTDALRRPTHSGGAKSKAEPQELLADEENTPPSLSGTRVLASKTARRIFQEPAEPNPRLSAPSVEEEPLLKENPRRFVIFPIEYHDIWQMYKKAEASFWTAEEVDLSKDIQHWEALKPEERYFISHVLAFFAASDGIVNENLVERFSQEVRITEARCF
;
A
#
# COMPACT_ATOMS: atom_id res chain seq x y z
N MET A 1 16.62 8.40 -66.41
CA MET A 1 17.56 9.04 -67.37
C MET A 1 17.83 10.42 -66.80
N SER A 2 18.98 10.57 -66.14
CA SER A 2 20.25 11.10 -66.71
C SER A 2 20.29 12.62 -66.55
N GLU A 3 21.05 13.19 -65.60
CA GLU A 3 22.52 13.41 -65.68
C GLU A 3 22.88 14.58 -66.63
N GLN A 4 23.88 15.44 -66.40
CA GLN A 4 24.96 15.45 -65.39
C GLN A 4 25.67 16.84 -65.35
N ARG A 5 26.50 17.08 -64.31
CA ARG A 5 27.71 17.95 -64.30
C ARG A 5 27.50 19.48 -64.45
N THR A 6 28.48 20.33 -64.11
CA THR A 6 29.85 20.13 -63.56
C THR A 6 29.85 20.20 -62.01
N ASP A 7 30.84 20.62 -61.20
CA ASP A 7 32.22 21.15 -61.37
C ASP A 7 33.15 20.79 -60.18
N ALA A 8 34.37 21.35 -60.12
CA ALA A 8 35.50 20.71 -59.44
C ALA A 8 36.39 21.59 -58.50
N LEU A 9 36.87 20.91 -57.43
CA LEU A 9 38.25 20.94 -56.87
C LEU A 9 38.91 22.26 -56.39
N ARG A 10 39.09 22.38 -55.04
CA ARG A 10 40.37 22.81 -54.41
C ARG A 10 40.47 22.36 -52.93
N ARG A 11 41.70 22.34 -52.39
CA ARG A 11 42.08 22.11 -50.96
C ARG A 11 43.02 23.26 -50.50
N PRO A 12 43.65 23.23 -49.30
CA PRO A 12 43.09 23.58 -47.98
C PRO A 12 43.94 24.69 -47.28
N THR A 13 44.05 24.66 -45.93
CA THR A 13 44.80 25.56 -44.99
C THR A 13 44.00 26.77 -44.46
N HIS A 14 44.17 27.27 -43.21
CA HIS A 14 44.99 26.83 -42.06
C HIS A 14 44.31 27.21 -40.71
N SER A 15 44.93 26.83 -39.58
CA SER A 15 44.55 27.14 -38.18
C SER A 15 43.40 26.30 -37.59
N GLY A 16 43.47 25.80 -36.34
CA GLY A 16 44.55 25.83 -35.34
C GLY A 16 44.31 24.73 -34.29
N GLY A 17 45.35 24.25 -33.60
CA GLY A 17 45.27 23.02 -32.78
C GLY A 17 45.48 23.22 -31.27
N ALA A 18 44.67 22.55 -30.45
CA ALA A 18 44.89 22.27 -29.04
C ALA A 18 44.17 20.96 -28.63
N LYS A 19 44.53 20.35 -27.50
CA LYS A 19 43.93 19.09 -27.00
C LYS A 19 43.16 19.30 -25.69
N SER A 20 41.93 18.82 -25.64
CA SER A 20 41.23 18.36 -24.43
C SER A 20 40.41 17.13 -24.86
N LYS A 21 40.69 15.93 -24.35
CA LYS A 21 40.28 15.42 -23.03
C LYS A 21 38.75 15.38 -22.94
N ALA A 22 38.18 14.18 -23.11
CA ALA A 22 36.76 13.94 -22.90
C ALA A 22 36.47 13.87 -21.39
N GLU A 23 35.40 14.52 -20.97
CA GLU A 23 34.84 14.41 -19.62
C GLU A 23 33.43 13.83 -19.75
N PRO A 24 33.04 12.84 -18.93
CA PRO A 24 31.70 12.28 -18.97
C PRO A 24 30.70 13.30 -18.41
N GLN A 25 29.50 13.31 -18.98
CA GLN A 25 28.44 14.22 -18.59
C GLN A 25 27.76 13.68 -17.31
N GLU A 26 28.09 14.25 -16.15
CA GLU A 26 27.48 13.84 -14.89
C GLU A 26 25.99 14.20 -14.85
N LEU A 27 25.19 13.24 -14.37
CA LEU A 27 23.78 13.42 -14.08
C LEU A 27 23.65 14.24 -12.79
N LEU A 28 22.95 15.37 -12.85
CA LEU A 28 22.48 16.06 -11.65
C LEU A 28 21.43 15.18 -10.98
N ALA A 29 21.84 14.50 -9.91
CA ALA A 29 20.94 13.85 -8.97
C ALA A 29 20.62 14.85 -7.84
N ASP A 30 19.33 15.06 -7.57
CA ASP A 30 18.90 15.96 -6.50
C ASP A 30 19.23 15.38 -5.11
N GLU A 31 20.06 16.08 -4.34
CA GLU A 31 20.55 15.69 -3.01
C GLU A 31 19.47 15.83 -1.92
N GLU A 32 18.41 15.00 -1.95
CA GLU A 32 17.44 14.93 -0.85
C GLU A 32 16.85 13.54 -0.58
N ASN A 33 17.67 12.47 -0.52
CA ASN A 33 17.29 11.26 0.25
C ASN A 33 18.45 10.31 0.66
N THR A 34 19.56 10.86 1.18
CA THR A 34 20.61 10.04 1.83
C THR A 34 20.33 9.91 3.33
N PRO A 35 20.01 8.72 3.88
CA PRO A 35 19.78 8.57 5.30
C PRO A 35 21.08 8.79 6.09
N PRO A 36 21.05 9.51 7.24
CA PRO A 36 22.26 9.84 7.97
C PRO A 36 22.93 8.60 8.55
N SER A 37 24.22 8.43 8.25
CA SER A 37 25.04 7.34 8.79
C SER A 37 25.06 7.38 10.32
N LEU A 38 24.49 6.36 10.97
CA LEU A 38 24.26 6.29 12.42
C LEU A 38 25.52 6.01 13.24
N SER A 39 26.53 6.85 13.08
CA SER A 39 27.72 6.88 13.93
C SER A 39 27.37 7.46 15.31
N GLY A 40 27.03 6.56 16.25
CA GLY A 40 27.13 6.85 17.69
C GLY A 40 25.92 7.49 18.36
N THR A 41 24.80 6.76 18.44
CA THR A 41 23.80 6.98 19.52
C THR A 41 23.69 5.72 20.38
N ARG A 42 23.99 5.83 21.68
CA ARG A 42 23.97 4.72 22.64
C ARG A 42 22.54 4.42 23.07
N VAL A 43 21.78 3.75 22.21
CA VAL A 43 20.40 3.32 22.51
C VAL A 43 20.41 2.41 23.74
N LEU A 44 19.79 2.87 24.83
CA LEU A 44 19.47 2.05 26.01
C LEU A 44 18.30 1.11 25.70
N ALA A 45 18.53 0.21 24.74
CA ALA A 45 17.57 -0.81 24.35
C ALA A 45 17.28 -1.71 25.56
N SER A 46 16.06 -1.59 26.11
CA SER A 46 15.57 -2.45 27.19
C SER A 46 15.70 -3.92 26.79
N LYS A 47 15.89 -4.81 27.78
CA LYS A 47 16.03 -6.26 27.54
C LYS A 47 14.84 -6.84 26.73
N THR A 48 13.65 -6.25 26.87
CA THR A 48 12.46 -6.57 26.06
C THR A 48 12.66 -6.27 24.57
N ALA A 49 13.21 -5.10 24.21
CA ALA A 49 13.37 -4.68 22.82
C ALA A 49 14.39 -5.54 22.05
N ARG A 50 15.43 -6.05 22.73
CA ARG A 50 16.42 -6.94 22.10
C ARG A 50 15.86 -8.31 21.75
N ARG A 51 14.90 -8.84 22.52
CA ARG A 51 14.25 -10.13 22.22
C ARG A 51 13.41 -10.11 20.93
N ILE A 52 12.86 -8.95 20.57
CA ILE A 52 11.96 -8.83 19.40
C ILE A 52 12.73 -9.05 18.07
N PHE A 53 14.04 -8.78 18.05
CA PHE A 53 14.82 -8.71 16.80
C PHE A 53 16.05 -9.63 16.73
N GLN A 54 16.32 -10.47 17.73
CA GLN A 54 17.63 -11.16 17.82
C GLN A 54 17.65 -12.61 18.32
N GLU A 55 16.49 -13.26 18.47
CA GLU A 55 16.40 -14.70 18.72
C GLU A 55 15.44 -15.33 17.69
N PRO A 56 15.88 -16.29 16.84
CA PRO A 56 14.93 -17.15 16.14
C PRO A 56 14.19 -17.95 17.21
N ALA A 57 12.86 -17.87 17.24
CA ALA A 57 12.07 -18.53 18.27
C ALA A 57 12.13 -20.06 18.10
N GLU A 58 12.95 -20.72 18.93
CA GLU A 58 12.87 -22.17 19.14
C GLU A 58 11.40 -22.56 19.39
N PRO A 59 10.83 -23.53 18.66
CA PRO A 59 9.40 -23.80 18.70
C PRO A 59 8.98 -24.31 20.07
N ASN A 60 8.38 -23.43 20.87
CA ASN A 60 7.93 -23.72 22.23
C ASN A 60 6.93 -24.89 22.22
N PRO A 61 7.27 -26.08 22.75
CA PRO A 61 6.47 -27.30 22.59
C PRO A 61 5.19 -27.33 23.44
N ARG A 62 4.74 -26.18 23.94
CA ARG A 62 3.53 -26.00 24.75
C ARG A 62 2.44 -25.18 24.07
N LEU A 63 2.73 -24.58 22.90
CA LEU A 63 1.75 -23.92 22.03
C LEU A 63 2.11 -24.22 20.57
N SER A 64 1.86 -25.46 20.14
CA SER A 64 1.51 -25.68 18.74
C SER A 64 0.28 -24.84 18.43
N ALA A 65 0.28 -24.11 17.32
CA ALA A 65 -0.95 -23.49 16.82
C ALA A 65 -2.01 -24.61 16.65
N PRO A 66 -3.27 -24.37 17.04
CA PRO A 66 -4.33 -25.36 16.84
C PRO A 66 -4.42 -25.71 15.36
N SER A 67 -4.67 -26.98 15.05
CA SER A 67 -4.75 -27.38 13.65
C SER A 67 -6.01 -26.78 13.01
N VAL A 68 -5.95 -26.47 11.70
CA VAL A 68 -7.07 -25.89 10.94
C VAL A 68 -8.32 -26.79 10.98
N GLU A 69 -8.15 -28.09 11.26
CA GLU A 69 -9.25 -29.03 11.43
C GLU A 69 -9.91 -28.97 12.82
N GLU A 70 -9.24 -28.43 13.84
CA GLU A 70 -9.78 -28.23 15.19
C GLU A 70 -10.50 -26.88 15.33
N GLU A 71 -10.04 -25.86 14.61
CA GLU A 71 -10.61 -24.50 14.57
C GLU A 71 -12.00 -24.45 13.91
N PRO A 72 -13.11 -24.27 14.64
CA PRO A 72 -14.46 -24.38 14.08
C PRO A 72 -14.81 -23.33 13.02
N LEU A 73 -14.10 -22.20 13.01
CA LEU A 73 -14.27 -21.12 12.03
C LEU A 73 -13.58 -21.41 10.69
N LEU A 74 -12.50 -22.20 10.71
CA LEU A 74 -11.62 -22.47 9.55
C LEU A 74 -11.86 -23.86 8.95
N LYS A 75 -12.40 -24.79 9.74
CA LYS A 75 -12.74 -26.16 9.34
C LYS A 75 -13.71 -26.18 8.15
N GLU A 76 -13.38 -26.93 7.10
CA GLU A 76 -14.23 -27.02 5.91
C GLU A 76 -15.57 -27.71 6.20
N ASN A 77 -16.69 -27.08 5.80
CA ASN A 77 -18.03 -27.67 5.85
C ASN A 77 -18.67 -27.76 4.45
N PRO A 78 -18.28 -28.73 3.61
CA PRO A 78 -18.77 -28.89 2.24
C PRO A 78 -20.23 -29.38 2.13
N ARG A 79 -21.03 -29.24 3.20
CA ARG A 79 -22.46 -29.57 3.24
C ARG A 79 -23.37 -28.38 3.55
N ARG A 80 -22.83 -27.23 4.00
CA ARG A 80 -23.62 -26.05 4.38
C ARG A 80 -23.60 -24.97 3.30
N PHE A 81 -24.39 -25.19 2.23
CA PHE A 81 -24.59 -24.24 1.12
C PHE A 81 -25.75 -23.26 1.35
N VAL A 82 -26.56 -23.48 2.38
CA VAL A 82 -27.71 -22.64 2.75
C VAL A 82 -27.49 -22.06 4.14
N ILE A 83 -27.94 -20.81 4.34
CA ILE A 83 -27.74 -20.07 5.59
C ILE A 83 -28.53 -20.66 6.76
N PHE A 84 -29.71 -21.23 6.50
CA PHE A 84 -30.56 -21.85 7.53
C PHE A 84 -30.30 -23.36 7.68
N PRO A 85 -30.32 -23.90 8.91
CA PRO A 85 -30.49 -23.21 10.20
C PRO A 85 -29.28 -22.32 10.55
N ILE A 86 -29.52 -21.27 11.33
CA ILE A 86 -28.45 -20.45 11.92
C ILE A 86 -27.80 -21.25 13.05
N GLU A 87 -26.47 -21.28 13.07
CA GLU A 87 -25.66 -21.87 14.11
C GLU A 87 -25.11 -20.75 15.00
N TYR A 88 -24.40 -19.78 14.40
CA TYR A 88 -23.71 -18.68 15.09
C TYR A 88 -24.59 -17.43 15.17
N HIS A 89 -25.48 -17.43 16.17
CA HIS A 89 -26.50 -16.40 16.36
C HIS A 89 -25.94 -15.02 16.72
N ASP A 90 -24.80 -14.97 17.39
CA ASP A 90 -24.02 -13.77 17.73
C ASP A 90 -23.40 -13.12 16.49
N ILE A 91 -22.75 -13.91 15.63
CA ILE A 91 -22.21 -13.46 14.34
C ILE A 91 -23.34 -13.00 13.42
N TRP A 92 -24.45 -13.75 13.37
CA TRP A 92 -25.64 -13.36 12.62
C TRP A 92 -26.26 -12.04 13.10
N GLN A 93 -26.25 -11.77 14.41
CA GLN A 93 -26.67 -10.48 14.97
C GLN A 93 -25.71 -9.34 14.58
N MET A 94 -24.41 -9.58 14.47
CA MET A 94 -23.46 -8.58 13.97
C MET A 94 -23.72 -8.27 12.48
N TYR A 95 -23.96 -9.29 11.65
CA TYR A 95 -24.35 -9.09 10.25
C TYR A 95 -25.66 -8.30 10.13
N LYS A 96 -26.70 -8.66 10.89
CA LYS A 96 -27.97 -7.91 10.87
C LYS A 96 -27.87 -6.50 11.44
N LYS A 97 -26.88 -6.21 12.29
CA LYS A 97 -26.55 -4.84 12.70
C LYS A 97 -25.83 -4.07 11.59
N ALA A 98 -24.94 -4.70 10.84
CA ALA A 98 -24.26 -4.09 9.69
C ALA A 98 -25.23 -3.81 8.54
N GLU A 99 -26.09 -4.78 8.18
CA GLU A 99 -27.16 -4.62 7.18
C GLU A 99 -28.12 -3.48 7.55
N ALA A 100 -28.51 -3.37 8.82
CA ALA A 100 -29.33 -2.27 9.33
C ALA A 100 -28.59 -0.92 9.45
N SER A 101 -27.29 -0.88 9.12
CA SER A 101 -26.44 0.32 9.07
C SER A 101 -25.99 0.67 7.65
N PHE A 102 -26.64 0.10 6.63
CA PHE A 102 -26.36 0.40 5.22
C PHE A 102 -26.78 1.84 4.85
N TRP A 103 -25.92 2.52 4.09
CA TRP A 103 -26.11 3.86 3.52
C TRP A 103 -25.39 3.94 2.17
N THR A 104 -25.81 4.83 1.26
CA THR A 104 -25.11 5.09 -0.01
C THR A 104 -24.49 6.48 -0.05
N ALA A 105 -23.47 6.68 -0.90
CA ALA A 105 -22.72 7.94 -0.97
C ALA A 105 -23.61 9.14 -1.36
N GLU A 106 -24.70 8.89 -2.09
CA GLU A 106 -25.70 9.87 -2.51
C GLU A 106 -26.56 10.41 -1.36
N GLU A 107 -26.54 9.78 -0.18
CA GLU A 107 -27.20 10.28 1.03
C GLU A 107 -26.44 11.45 1.68
N VAL A 108 -25.20 11.73 1.24
CA VAL A 108 -24.34 12.80 1.78
C VAL A 108 -24.38 14.03 0.85
N ASP A 109 -25.10 15.08 1.26
CA ASP A 109 -25.19 16.34 0.52
C ASP A 109 -23.91 17.19 0.63
N LEU A 110 -23.02 17.03 -0.36
CA LEU A 110 -21.77 17.80 -0.50
C LEU A 110 -21.94 19.14 -1.26
N SER A 111 -23.17 19.61 -1.52
CA SER A 111 -23.42 20.78 -2.39
C SER A 111 -22.86 22.12 -1.87
N LYS A 112 -22.55 22.21 -0.57
CA LYS A 112 -22.10 23.45 0.09
C LYS A 112 -20.61 23.41 0.45
N ASP A 113 -20.04 22.22 0.51
CA ASP A 113 -18.70 21.93 1.03
C ASP A 113 -17.59 22.62 0.24
N ILE A 114 -17.78 22.88 -1.06
CA ILE A 114 -16.84 23.65 -1.87
C ILE A 114 -16.64 25.09 -1.33
N GLN A 115 -17.71 25.74 -0.83
CA GLN A 115 -17.61 27.09 -0.26
C GLN A 115 -16.88 27.08 1.09
N HIS A 116 -17.10 26.03 1.88
CA HIS A 116 -16.36 25.82 3.13
C HIS A 116 -14.89 25.50 2.85
N TRP A 117 -14.60 24.67 1.84
CA TRP A 117 -13.25 24.31 1.42
C TRP A 117 -12.45 25.51 0.92
N GLU A 118 -13.05 26.40 0.12
CA GLU A 118 -12.41 27.64 -0.33
C GLU A 118 -12.09 28.59 0.84
N ALA A 119 -12.94 28.64 1.86
CA ALA A 119 -12.77 29.47 3.06
C ALA A 119 -11.76 28.94 4.09
N LEU A 120 -11.35 27.67 4.02
CA LEU A 120 -10.31 27.09 4.89
C LEU A 120 -8.91 27.67 4.61
N LYS A 121 -8.05 27.69 5.63
CA LYS A 121 -6.64 28.08 5.48
C LYS A 121 -5.87 27.04 4.66
N PRO A 122 -4.74 27.42 4.02
CA PRO A 122 -3.89 26.48 3.28
C PRO A 122 -3.45 25.26 4.09
N GLU A 123 -3.13 25.45 5.37
CA GLU A 123 -2.66 24.41 6.29
C GLU A 123 -3.79 23.44 6.67
N GLU A 124 -5.01 23.97 6.84
CA GLU A 124 -6.21 23.18 7.15
C GLU A 124 -6.61 22.31 5.95
N ARG A 125 -6.57 22.87 4.73
CA ARG A 125 -6.76 22.11 3.49
C ARG A 125 -5.67 21.05 3.29
N TYR A 126 -4.41 21.38 3.54
CA TYR A 126 -3.30 20.44 3.43
C TYR A 126 -3.46 19.26 4.39
N PHE A 127 -3.84 19.51 5.65
CA PHE A 127 -4.12 18.45 6.62
C PHE A 127 -5.28 17.55 6.17
N ILE A 128 -6.42 18.14 5.81
CA ILE A 128 -7.61 17.36 5.41
C ILE A 128 -7.35 16.56 4.13
N SER A 129 -6.64 17.12 3.13
CA SER A 129 -6.34 16.38 1.90
C SER A 129 -5.44 15.16 2.14
N HIS A 130 -4.49 15.23 3.08
CA HIS A 130 -3.66 14.09 3.45
C HIS A 130 -4.43 13.03 4.25
N VAL A 131 -5.38 13.44 5.10
CA VAL A 131 -6.29 12.51 5.79
C VAL A 131 -7.21 11.79 4.79
N LEU A 132 -7.79 12.51 3.83
CA LEU A 132 -8.60 11.92 2.77
C LEU A 132 -7.78 10.98 1.85
N ALA A 133 -6.55 11.35 1.50
CA ALA A 133 -5.65 10.51 0.72
C ALA A 133 -5.23 9.23 1.49
N PHE A 134 -5.07 9.31 2.82
CA PHE A 134 -4.81 8.14 3.65
C PHE A 134 -6.00 7.17 3.64
N PHE A 135 -7.24 7.65 3.85
CA PHE A 135 -8.43 6.79 3.83
C PHE A 135 -8.67 6.15 2.46
N ALA A 136 -8.56 6.94 1.39
CA ALA A 136 -8.69 6.44 0.01
C ALA A 136 -7.68 5.33 -0.34
N ALA A 137 -6.53 5.27 0.35
CA ALA A 137 -5.57 4.17 0.22
C ALA A 137 -5.82 3.02 1.22
N SER A 138 -6.18 3.31 2.47
CA SER A 138 -6.38 2.28 3.51
C SER A 138 -7.53 1.34 3.19
N ASP A 139 -8.61 1.87 2.63
CA ASP A 139 -9.83 1.10 2.38
C ASP A 139 -9.61 0.04 1.29
N GLY A 140 -8.71 0.31 0.34
CA GLY A 140 -8.23 -0.68 -0.64
C GLY A 140 -7.48 -1.84 0.03
N ILE A 141 -6.51 -1.53 0.90
CA ILE A 141 -5.67 -2.52 1.60
C ILE A 141 -6.51 -3.41 2.53
N VAL A 142 -7.52 -2.84 3.21
CA VAL A 142 -8.46 -3.61 4.04
C VAL A 142 -9.31 -4.55 3.19
N ASN A 143 -9.87 -4.06 2.08
CA ASN A 143 -10.68 -4.87 1.17
C ASN A 143 -9.88 -6.01 0.50
N GLU A 144 -8.61 -5.76 0.13
CA GLU A 144 -7.69 -6.78 -0.39
C GLU A 144 -7.53 -7.93 0.62
N ASN A 145 -7.24 -7.66 1.89
CA ASN A 145 -7.14 -8.69 2.92
C ASN A 145 -8.48 -9.42 3.20
N LEU A 146 -9.62 -8.72 3.14
CA LEU A 146 -10.94 -9.34 3.33
C LEU A 146 -11.27 -10.33 2.18
N VAL A 147 -11.00 -9.94 0.93
CA VAL A 147 -11.29 -10.76 -0.26
C VAL A 147 -10.27 -11.88 -0.47
N GLU A 148 -8.97 -11.62 -0.26
CA GLU A 148 -7.94 -12.62 -0.51
C GLU A 148 -7.75 -13.61 0.65
N ARG A 149 -8.06 -13.22 1.90
CA ARG A 149 -7.82 -14.06 3.08
C ARG A 149 -9.10 -14.36 3.84
N PHE A 150 -9.66 -13.40 4.57
CA PHE A 150 -10.67 -13.71 5.59
C PHE A 150 -11.94 -14.37 5.02
N SER A 151 -12.42 -13.93 3.85
CA SER A 151 -13.60 -14.54 3.19
C SER A 151 -13.36 -15.92 2.54
N GLN A 152 -12.09 -16.36 2.47
CA GLN A 152 -11.65 -17.66 1.96
C GLN A 152 -11.22 -18.62 3.08
N GLU A 153 -10.58 -18.09 4.13
CA GLU A 153 -10.14 -18.82 5.32
C GLU A 153 -11.32 -19.15 6.24
N VAL A 154 -12.23 -18.20 6.49
CA VAL A 154 -13.40 -18.42 7.34
C VAL A 154 -14.48 -19.16 6.54
N ARG A 155 -14.92 -20.31 7.04
CA ARG A 155 -15.81 -21.26 6.32
C ARG A 155 -17.26 -21.27 6.82
N ILE A 156 -17.54 -20.73 8.00
CA ILE A 156 -18.91 -20.63 8.53
C ILE A 156 -19.74 -19.61 7.74
N THR A 157 -21.01 -19.92 7.46
CA THR A 157 -21.82 -19.13 6.52
C THR A 157 -22.16 -17.74 7.06
N GLU A 158 -22.44 -17.61 8.35
CA GLU A 158 -22.82 -16.34 8.99
C GLU A 158 -21.72 -15.27 8.89
N ALA A 159 -20.46 -15.66 9.10
CA ALA A 159 -19.32 -14.74 9.00
C ALA A 159 -18.91 -14.41 7.57
N ARG A 160 -19.42 -15.14 6.57
CA ARG A 160 -19.28 -14.81 5.14
C ARG A 160 -20.47 -14.00 4.59
N CYS A 161 -21.47 -13.72 5.43
CA CYS A 161 -22.52 -12.74 5.16
C CYS A 161 -22.21 -11.36 5.76
N PHE A 162 -21.35 -11.31 6.78
CA PHE A 162 -20.81 -10.08 7.37
C PHE A 162 -19.77 -9.43 6.47
#